data_AF-A0A9P8F4L3-F1
#
_entry.id   AF-A0A9P8F4L3-F1
#
_cell.length_a   1.000
_cell.length_b   1.000
_cell.length_c   1.000
_cell.angle_alpha   90.00
_cell.angle_beta   90.00
_cell.angle_gamma   90.00
#
_symmetry.space_group_name_H-M   'P 1'
#
loop_
_entity.id
_entity.type
_entity.pdbx_description
1 polymer ?
#
loop_
_entity_poly.entity_id
_entity_poly.type
_entity_poly.pdbx_seq_one_letter_code
_entity_poly.pdbx_strand_id
1 'polypeptide(L)'
;KRTEKLNTIDSAGQLTQITLDGEITSSGTATTKDSQHITITETPIDEAAQPLSEENELQISVDAPLEAVAEEPKARPPKVAPFRDADWLRTERAYHQAAIDNLNQLTRSYNLMCPALAQRPYFFLERELNSCYAEVAPQVAEAIRERAVAPKPRFEAAPTNKPARILGNLAGPASRVYDEQRPQFGFRDLWREWFSKK
;
A
#
# COMPACT_ATOMS: atom_id res chain seq x y z
N LYS A 1 -13.81 -32.91 5.79
CA LYS A 1 -12.87 -33.68 6.64
C LYS A 1 -11.54 -33.79 5.90
N ARG A 2 -10.53 -33.01 6.32
CA ARG A 2 -9.18 -33.09 5.76
C ARG A 2 -8.29 -33.67 6.84
N THR A 3 -7.74 -34.85 6.58
CA THR A 3 -6.83 -35.53 7.49
C THR A 3 -5.42 -35.33 6.96
N GLU A 4 -4.61 -34.57 7.67
CA GLU A 4 -3.19 -34.43 7.36
C GLU A 4 -2.39 -35.28 8.35
N LYS A 5 -1.53 -36.13 7.80
CA LYS A 5 -0.64 -36.99 8.57
C LYS A 5 0.76 -36.47 8.41
N LEU A 6 1.37 -36.06 9.52
CA LEU A 6 2.75 -35.62 9.55
C LEU A 6 3.56 -36.61 10.39
N ASN A 7 4.61 -37.18 9.79
CA ASN A 7 5.55 -38.05 10.47
C ASN A 7 6.85 -37.29 10.67
N THR A 8 7.32 -37.19 11.90
CA THR A 8 8.60 -36.58 12.24
C THR A 8 9.46 -37.58 13.01
N ILE A 9 10.76 -37.60 12.71
CA ILE A 9 11.74 -38.40 13.44
C ILE A 9 12.55 -37.43 14.28
N ASP A 10 12.57 -37.63 15.59
CA ASP A 10 13.44 -36.86 16.48
C ASP A 10 14.89 -37.35 16.36
N SER A 11 15.83 -36.49 16.73
CA SER A 11 17.27 -36.73 16.81
C SER A 11 17.65 -37.97 17.66
N ALA A 12 16.76 -38.47 18.51
CA ALA A 12 16.89 -39.72 19.26
C ALA A 12 16.44 -40.98 18.51
N GLY A 13 15.98 -40.86 17.25
CA GLY A 13 15.54 -41.98 16.40
C GLY A 13 14.10 -42.45 16.64
N GLN A 14 13.34 -41.78 17.51
CA GLN A 14 11.94 -42.10 17.77
C GLN A 14 11.03 -41.46 16.71
N LEU A 15 10.13 -42.26 16.14
CA LEU A 15 9.16 -41.84 15.12
C LEU A 15 7.89 -41.35 15.83
N THR A 16 7.60 -40.06 15.71
CA THR A 16 6.36 -39.46 16.20
C THR A 16 5.41 -39.21 15.03
N GLN A 17 4.20 -39.76 15.13
CA GLN A 17 3.15 -39.56 14.13
C GLN A 17 2.10 -38.61 14.70
N ILE A 18 1.97 -37.44 14.08
CA ILE A 18 0.95 -36.45 14.43
C ILE A 18 -0.16 -36.56 13.39
N THR A 19 -1.35 -36.96 13.82
CA THR A 19 -2.55 -36.99 12.98
C THR A 19 -3.41 -35.80 13.34
N LEU A 20 -3.64 -34.91 12.36
CA LEU A 20 -4.48 -33.72 12.52
C LEU A 20 -5.77 -33.93 11.72
N ASP A 21 -6.87 -34.04 12.45
CA ASP A 21 -8.23 -34.17 11.92
C ASP A 21 -9.01 -32.88 12.16
N GLY A 22 -9.01 -32.01 11.13
CA GLY A 22 -9.74 -30.75 11.13
C GLY A 22 -10.95 -30.77 10.20
N GLU A 23 -12.08 -30.24 10.67
CA GLU A 23 -13.22 -29.86 9.83
C GLU A 23 -13.13 -28.37 9.49
N ILE A 24 -12.64 -28.05 8.29
CA ILE A 24 -12.64 -26.67 7.78
C ILE A 24 -14.00 -26.35 7.13
N THR A 25 -14.93 -25.73 7.86
CA THR A 25 -16.11 -25.11 7.24
C THR A 25 -15.71 -23.73 6.73
N SER A 26 -15.45 -23.59 5.43
CA SER A 26 -15.28 -22.28 4.80
C SER A 26 -16.66 -21.65 4.54
N SER A 27 -17.22 -20.97 5.54
CA SER A 27 -18.35 -20.07 5.32
C SER A 27 -18.09 -18.76 6.04
N GLY A 28 -18.15 -17.67 5.27
CA GLY A 28 -17.96 -16.33 5.79
C GLY A 28 -19.04 -15.92 6.79
N THR A 29 -18.67 -14.88 7.53
CA THR A 29 -19.48 -13.98 8.36
C THR A 29 -20.10 -14.52 9.65
N ALA A 30 -19.53 -13.98 10.75
CA ALA A 30 -20.14 -13.58 12.01
C ALA A 30 -20.34 -14.61 13.13
N THR A 31 -19.64 -14.31 14.24
CA THR A 31 -20.05 -14.41 15.65
C THR A 31 -20.62 -15.75 16.11
N THR A 32 -19.86 -16.50 16.92
CA THR A 32 -20.23 -17.04 18.25
C THR A 32 -18.97 -17.67 18.87
N LYS A 33 -18.83 -17.56 20.19
CA LYS A 33 -17.73 -18.16 20.97
C LYS A 33 -17.83 -19.69 20.87
N ASP A 34 -17.09 -20.30 19.96
CA ASP A 34 -16.90 -21.76 19.96
C ASP A 34 -15.56 -22.09 20.60
N SER A 35 -15.65 -22.66 21.81
CA SER A 35 -14.55 -23.25 22.53
C SER A 35 -13.92 -24.34 21.68
N GLN A 36 -12.66 -24.14 21.26
CA GLN A 36 -11.91 -25.13 20.51
C GLN A 36 -11.44 -26.23 21.46
N HIS A 37 -12.09 -27.39 21.45
CA HIS A 37 -11.66 -28.58 22.18
C HIS A 37 -10.64 -29.34 21.33
N ILE A 38 -9.35 -29.25 21.69
CA ILE A 38 -8.28 -29.98 21.01
C ILE A 38 -8.02 -31.27 21.80
N THR A 39 -8.39 -32.42 21.23
CA THR A 39 -8.09 -33.74 21.81
C THR A 39 -6.77 -34.25 21.22
N ILE A 40 -5.70 -34.24 21.99
CA ILE A 40 -4.42 -34.85 21.58
C ILE A 40 -4.42 -36.28 22.11
N THR A 41 -4.46 -37.27 21.21
CA THR A 41 -4.34 -38.69 21.58
C THR A 41 -2.94 -39.14 21.18
N GLU A 42 -2.08 -39.36 22.16
CA GLU A 42 -0.74 -39.94 21.95
C GLU A 42 -0.83 -41.46 22.13
N THR A 43 -0.56 -42.21 21.08
CA THR A 43 -0.39 -43.67 21.16
C THR A 43 1.07 -44.01 20.86
N PRO A 44 1.87 -44.43 21.84
CA PRO A 44 3.20 -44.96 21.57
C PRO A 44 3.08 -46.29 20.80
N ILE A 45 3.94 -46.48 19.81
CA ILE A 45 3.98 -47.68 18.95
C ILE A 45 5.34 -48.35 19.14
N ASP A 46 5.37 -49.65 19.41
CA ASP A 46 6.61 -50.44 19.50
C ASP A 46 7.12 -50.88 18.11
N GLU A 47 8.39 -51.27 18.03
CA GLU A 47 9.19 -51.54 16.81
C GLU A 47 8.59 -52.57 15.82
N ALA A 48 7.53 -53.29 16.20
CA ALA A 48 6.80 -54.24 15.35
C ALA A 48 5.43 -53.74 14.82
N ALA A 49 5.10 -52.46 15.00
CA ALA A 49 3.90 -51.80 14.45
C ALA A 49 2.55 -52.46 14.81
N GLN A 50 2.40 -52.94 16.05
CA GLN A 50 1.10 -53.35 16.62
C GLN A 50 0.73 -52.47 17.82
N PRO A 51 -0.52 -52.00 17.94
CA PRO A 51 -0.95 -51.19 19.08
C PRO A 51 -1.17 -52.08 20.31
N LEU A 52 -0.37 -51.89 21.36
CA LEU A 52 -0.73 -52.36 22.70
C LEU A 52 -1.77 -51.42 23.28
N SER A 53 -3.00 -51.90 23.38
CA SER A 53 -4.09 -51.23 24.09
C SER A 53 -3.90 -51.40 25.59
N GLU A 54 -3.23 -50.44 26.23
CA GLU A 54 -3.38 -50.17 27.64
C GLU A 54 -3.56 -48.67 27.86
N GLU A 55 -4.75 -48.36 28.37
CA GLU A 55 -5.33 -47.05 28.60
C GLU A 55 -4.51 -46.31 29.66
N ASN A 56 -3.81 -45.25 29.26
CA ASN A 56 -3.31 -44.27 30.21
C ASN A 56 -3.80 -42.89 29.78
N GLU A 57 -5.06 -42.60 30.12
CA GLU A 57 -5.67 -41.28 29.98
C GLU A 57 -4.99 -40.30 30.96
N LEU A 58 -3.95 -39.61 30.50
CA LEU A 58 -3.44 -38.43 31.17
C LEU A 58 -4.25 -37.22 30.68
N GLN A 59 -5.35 -36.93 31.37
CA GLN A 59 -6.09 -35.68 31.23
C GLN A 59 -5.25 -34.53 31.79
N ILE A 60 -4.42 -33.93 30.95
CA ILE A 60 -3.72 -32.69 31.28
C ILE A 60 -4.72 -31.55 31.09
N SER A 61 -5.51 -31.29 32.13
CA SER A 61 -6.24 -30.02 32.24
C SER A 61 -5.22 -28.94 32.56
N VAL A 62 -4.78 -28.22 31.52
CA VAL A 62 -4.04 -26.97 31.72
C VAL A 62 -5.05 -25.94 32.24
N ASP A 63 -5.29 -25.98 33.55
CA ASP A 63 -5.80 -24.84 34.31
C ASP A 63 -4.65 -23.82 34.45
N ALA A 64 -4.19 -23.31 33.30
CA ALA A 64 -3.54 -22.03 33.30
C ALA A 64 -4.66 -21.04 33.59
N PRO A 65 -4.56 -20.20 34.64
CA PRO A 65 -5.33 -18.98 34.66
C PRO A 65 -4.98 -18.26 33.35
N LEU A 66 -5.88 -18.36 32.37
CA LEU A 66 -6.09 -17.26 31.46
C LEU A 66 -6.47 -16.12 32.42
N GLU A 67 -5.47 -15.40 32.93
CA GLU A 67 -5.51 -13.97 32.84
C GLU A 67 -5.63 -13.67 31.34
N ALA A 68 -6.82 -13.92 30.81
CA ALA A 68 -7.49 -12.97 29.98
C ALA A 68 -7.33 -11.66 30.74
N VAL A 69 -6.25 -10.95 30.44
CA VAL A 69 -6.29 -9.51 30.37
C VAL A 69 -7.45 -9.27 29.43
N ALA A 70 -8.65 -9.22 30.01
CA ALA A 70 -9.80 -8.57 29.45
C ALA A 70 -9.35 -7.12 29.37
N GLU A 71 -8.55 -6.84 28.35
CA GLU A 71 -8.35 -5.49 27.85
C GLU A 71 -9.79 -5.06 27.58
N GLU A 72 -10.33 -4.24 28.47
CA GLU A 72 -11.59 -3.56 28.24
C GLU A 72 -11.59 -3.12 26.78
N PRO A 73 -12.65 -3.38 26.00
CA PRO A 73 -12.65 -3.02 24.60
C PRO A 73 -12.46 -1.51 24.52
N LYS A 74 -11.22 -1.06 24.29
CA LYS A 74 -10.83 0.34 24.18
C LYS A 74 -11.82 0.94 23.19
N ALA A 75 -12.68 1.81 23.71
CA ALA A 75 -13.81 2.34 22.97
C ALA A 75 -13.30 2.83 21.63
N ARG A 76 -13.74 2.17 20.55
CA ARG A 76 -13.26 2.44 19.21
C ARG A 76 -13.47 3.93 18.96
N PRO A 77 -12.43 4.71 18.59
CA PRO A 77 -12.60 6.15 18.42
C PRO A 77 -13.72 6.40 17.42
N PRO A 78 -14.50 7.48 17.61
CA PRO A 78 -15.61 7.81 16.72
C PRO A 78 -15.10 7.88 15.28
N LYS A 79 -15.78 7.22 14.35
CA LYS A 79 -15.43 7.25 12.93
C LYS A 79 -15.69 8.66 12.40
N VAL A 80 -14.64 9.46 12.32
CA VAL A 80 -14.69 10.77 11.68
C VAL A 80 -14.82 10.56 10.16
N ALA A 81 -15.71 11.32 9.52
CA ALA A 81 -15.81 11.30 8.06
C ALA A 81 -14.47 11.74 7.44
N PRO A 82 -14.02 11.12 6.34
CA PRO A 82 -12.79 11.53 5.66
C PRO A 82 -12.90 12.98 5.21
N PHE A 83 -11.91 13.79 5.58
CA PHE A 83 -11.83 15.18 5.12
C PHE A 83 -11.37 15.22 3.66
N ARG A 84 -12.30 15.50 2.74
CA ARG A 84 -12.04 15.61 1.29
C ARG A 84 -12.74 16.84 0.74
N ASP A 85 -11.99 17.67 0.02
CA ASP A 85 -12.54 18.84 -0.66
C ASP A 85 -13.20 18.42 -1.98
N ALA A 86 -14.50 18.65 -2.11
CA ALA A 86 -15.29 18.24 -3.28
C ALA A 86 -14.94 19.06 -4.54
N ASP A 87 -14.57 20.33 -4.39
CA ASP A 87 -14.27 21.19 -5.54
C ASP A 87 -12.89 20.90 -6.11
N TRP A 88 -11.92 20.62 -5.24
CA TRP A 88 -10.61 20.13 -5.66
C TRP A 88 -10.72 18.81 -6.42
N LEU A 89 -11.49 17.83 -5.91
CA LEU A 89 -11.68 16.55 -6.57
C LEU A 89 -12.30 16.67 -7.97
N ARG A 90 -13.28 17.57 -8.15
CA ARG A 90 -13.89 17.81 -9.46
C ARG A 90 -12.89 18.35 -10.47
N THR A 91 -12.05 19.28 -10.03
CA THR A 91 -11.03 19.92 -10.87
C THR A 91 -9.97 18.90 -11.30
N GLU A 92 -9.50 18.08 -10.36
CA GLU A 92 -8.41 17.12 -10.61
C GLU A 92 -8.87 15.85 -11.32
N ARG A 93 -10.17 15.50 -11.26
CA ARG A 93 -10.71 14.27 -11.87
C ARG A 93 -10.37 14.13 -13.35
N ALA A 94 -10.39 15.24 -14.10
CA ALA A 94 -10.06 15.23 -15.53
C ALA A 94 -8.60 14.83 -15.77
N TYR A 95 -7.67 15.32 -14.94
CA TYR A 95 -6.26 14.96 -15.01
C TYR A 95 -6.06 13.48 -14.68
N HIS A 96 -6.63 12.99 -13.58
CA HIS A 96 -6.48 11.59 -13.21
C HIS A 96 -7.07 10.63 -14.25
N GLN A 97 -8.22 10.97 -14.83
CA GLN A 97 -8.81 10.17 -15.90
C GLN A 97 -7.88 10.08 -17.11
N ALA A 98 -7.35 11.21 -17.56
CA ALA A 98 -6.39 11.24 -18.68
C ALA A 98 -5.12 10.44 -18.39
N ALA A 99 -4.61 10.50 -17.16
CA ALA A 99 -3.44 9.73 -16.72
C ALA A 99 -3.70 8.21 -16.75
N ILE A 100 -4.86 7.76 -16.25
CA ILE A 100 -5.27 6.36 -16.26
C ILE A 100 -5.46 5.86 -17.69
N ASP A 101 -6.06 6.66 -18.57
CA ASP A 101 -6.25 6.30 -19.97
C ASP A 101 -4.91 6.12 -20.69
N ASN A 102 -3.93 6.99 -20.42
CA ASN A 102 -2.56 6.83 -20.93
C ASN A 102 -1.91 5.54 -20.40
N LEU A 103 -1.97 5.27 -19.09
CA LEU A 103 -1.44 4.03 -18.50
C LEU A 103 -2.08 2.78 -19.12
N ASN A 104 -3.38 2.81 -19.37
CA ASN A 104 -4.10 1.71 -19.99
C ASN A 104 -3.74 1.55 -21.48
N GLN A 105 -3.44 2.63 -22.20
CA GLN A 105 -2.93 2.55 -23.58
C GLN A 105 -1.56 1.88 -23.63
N LEU A 106 -0.63 2.26 -22.76
CA LEU A 106 0.68 1.62 -22.64
C LEU A 106 0.57 0.15 -22.22
N THR A 107 -0.38 -0.15 -21.34
CA THR A 107 -0.63 -1.52 -20.89
C THR A 107 -1.20 -2.37 -22.03
N ARG A 108 -2.07 -1.83 -22.90
CA ARG A 108 -2.57 -2.53 -24.09
C ARG A 108 -1.44 -2.93 -25.03
N SER A 109 -0.54 -2.00 -25.36
CA SER A 109 0.57 -2.29 -26.28
C SER A 109 1.52 -3.33 -25.69
N TYR A 110 1.80 -3.26 -24.38
CA TYR A 110 2.58 -4.26 -23.68
C TYR A 110 1.91 -5.65 -23.68
N ASN A 111 0.62 -5.71 -23.33
CA ASN A 111 -0.11 -6.98 -23.23
C ASN A 111 -0.24 -7.70 -24.57
N LEU A 112 -0.27 -6.98 -25.70
CA LEU A 112 -0.27 -7.58 -27.03
C LEU A 112 1.03 -8.34 -27.34
N MET A 113 2.16 -7.88 -26.78
CA MET A 113 3.46 -8.52 -26.98
C MET A 113 3.75 -9.62 -25.94
N CYS A 114 3.08 -9.58 -24.79
CA CYS A 114 3.39 -10.47 -23.67
C CYS A 114 2.60 -11.79 -23.68
N PRO A 115 3.22 -12.90 -23.22
CA PRO A 115 2.50 -14.14 -22.96
C PRO A 115 1.46 -13.95 -21.84
N ALA A 116 0.41 -14.77 -21.84
CA ALA A 116 -0.76 -14.60 -20.98
C ALA A 116 -0.43 -14.43 -19.47
N LEU A 117 0.60 -15.11 -18.97
CA LEU A 117 1.01 -15.03 -17.57
C LEU A 117 1.64 -13.67 -17.19
N ALA A 118 2.27 -12.99 -18.15
CA ALA A 118 2.96 -11.72 -17.92
C ALA A 118 2.07 -10.50 -18.21
N GLN A 119 0.82 -10.70 -18.64
CA GLN A 119 -0.09 -9.60 -18.93
C GLN A 119 -0.44 -8.83 -17.66
N ARG A 120 -0.41 -7.50 -17.76
CA ARG A 120 -0.77 -6.60 -16.67
C ARG A 120 -2.26 -6.27 -16.71
N PRO A 121 -2.95 -6.21 -15.55
CA PRO A 121 -4.34 -5.79 -15.49
C PRO A 121 -4.48 -4.30 -15.80
N TYR A 122 -5.67 -3.90 -16.27
CA TYR A 122 -5.99 -2.49 -16.47
C TYR A 122 -6.22 -1.75 -15.15
N PHE A 123 -5.91 -0.47 -15.17
CA PHE A 123 -6.09 0.45 -14.06
C PHE A 123 -7.50 1.06 -14.09
N PHE A 124 -8.09 1.20 -12.90
CA PHE A 124 -9.40 1.81 -12.70
C PHE A 124 -9.27 2.99 -11.75
N LEU A 125 -9.76 4.16 -12.17
CA LEU A 125 -9.58 5.42 -11.43
C LEU A 125 -9.98 5.32 -9.96
N GLU A 126 -11.19 4.83 -9.68
CA GLU A 126 -11.72 4.75 -8.30
C GLU A 126 -10.88 3.81 -7.42
N ARG A 127 -10.33 2.73 -7.98
CA ARG A 127 -9.46 1.80 -7.25
C ARG A 127 -8.12 2.47 -6.90
N GLU A 128 -7.52 3.15 -7.87
CA GLU A 128 -6.23 3.83 -7.68
C GLU A 128 -6.35 4.97 -6.66
N LEU A 129 -7.43 5.76 -6.74
CA LEU A 129 -7.69 6.82 -5.75
C LEU A 129 -7.88 6.25 -4.34
N ASN A 130 -8.63 5.16 -4.20
CA ASN A 130 -8.82 4.52 -2.90
C ASN A 130 -7.51 3.97 -2.32
N SER A 131 -6.66 3.35 -3.13
CA SER A 131 -5.33 2.89 -2.72
C SER A 131 -4.44 4.05 -2.29
N CYS A 132 -4.42 5.15 -3.06
CA CYS A 132 -3.67 6.36 -2.74
C CYS A 132 -4.14 6.97 -1.41
N TYR A 133 -5.45 7.05 -1.17
CA TYR A 133 -5.97 7.54 0.10
C TYR A 133 -5.59 6.65 1.28
N ALA A 134 -5.58 5.32 1.10
CA ALA A 134 -5.19 4.39 2.15
C ALA A 134 -3.71 4.53 2.52
N GLU A 135 -2.83 4.74 1.54
CA GLU A 135 -1.39 4.91 1.74
C GLU A 135 -1.06 6.23 2.44
N VAL A 136 -1.74 7.32 2.05
CA VAL A 136 -1.45 8.66 2.58
C VAL A 136 -2.10 8.88 3.95
N ALA A 137 -3.22 8.20 4.26
CA ALA A 137 -3.95 8.34 5.52
C ALA A 137 -3.09 8.35 6.81
N PRO A 138 -2.13 7.42 7.03
CA PRO A 138 -1.27 7.46 8.22
C PRO A 138 -0.36 8.70 8.28
N GLN A 139 0.13 9.17 7.13
CA GLN A 139 1.05 10.31 7.04
C GLN A 139 0.35 11.65 7.33
N VAL A 140 -0.94 11.76 7.01
CA VAL A 140 -1.71 13.01 7.21
C VAL A 140 -1.75 13.41 8.68
N ALA A 141 -1.88 12.44 9.60
CA ALA A 141 -1.99 12.75 11.02
C ALA A 141 -0.70 13.41 11.56
N GLU A 142 0.46 12.89 11.16
CA GLU A 142 1.76 13.46 11.51
C GLU A 142 1.96 14.84 10.85
N ALA A 143 1.67 14.96 9.55
CA ALA A 143 1.79 16.22 8.83
C ALA A 143 0.89 17.33 9.40
N ILE A 144 -0.32 17.01 9.87
CA ILE A 144 -1.20 17.99 10.54
C ILE A 144 -0.59 18.43 11.87
N ARG A 145 -0.06 17.51 12.67
CA ARG A 145 0.59 17.84 13.95
C ARG A 145 1.82 18.72 13.72
N GLU A 146 2.67 18.35 12.78
CA GLU A 146 3.85 19.11 12.41
C GLU A 146 3.45 20.53 11.99
N ARG A 147 2.47 20.68 11.09
CA ARG A 147 1.99 22.00 10.64
C ARG A 147 1.32 22.83 11.74
N ALA A 148 0.66 22.18 12.70
CA ALA A 148 0.03 22.85 13.83
C ALA A 148 1.06 23.40 14.83
N VAL A 149 2.18 22.70 15.01
CA VAL A 149 3.28 23.11 15.89
C VAL A 149 4.26 24.04 15.17
N ALA A 150 4.42 23.88 13.86
CA ALA A 150 5.34 24.67 13.07
C ALA A 150 5.01 26.17 13.17
N PRO A 151 6.01 27.04 13.40
CA PRO A 151 5.77 28.47 13.39
C PRO A 151 5.25 28.88 12.03
N LYS A 152 4.19 29.70 12.02
CA LYS A 152 3.58 30.23 10.79
C LYS A 152 4.70 30.79 9.92
N PRO A 153 4.89 30.32 8.68
CA PRO A 153 5.97 30.82 7.85
C PRO A 153 5.75 32.33 7.75
N ARG A 154 6.74 33.10 8.23
CA ARG A 154 6.78 34.53 8.01
C ARG A 154 6.97 34.67 6.52
N PHE A 155 5.86 34.79 5.80
CA PHE A 155 5.89 35.31 4.44
C PHE A 155 6.35 36.75 4.63
N GLU A 156 7.66 36.97 4.54
CA GLU A 156 8.22 38.30 4.38
C GLU A 156 7.74 38.78 3.02
N ALA A 157 6.50 39.29 3.00
CA ALA A 157 6.06 40.20 1.99
C ALA A 157 6.97 41.43 2.14
N ALA A 158 8.13 41.38 1.49
CA ALA A 158 8.97 42.54 1.31
C ALA A 158 8.04 43.66 0.81
N PRO A 159 7.94 44.81 1.50
CA PRO A 159 7.08 45.89 1.08
C PRO A 159 7.72 46.54 -0.14
N THR A 160 7.54 45.92 -1.32
CA THR A 160 7.93 46.54 -2.57
C THR A 160 6.80 47.47 -2.96
N ASN A 161 7.03 48.77 -2.72
CA ASN A 161 6.21 49.87 -3.23
C ASN A 161 6.31 49.93 -4.76
N LYS A 162 5.80 48.93 -5.48
CA LYS A 162 5.73 48.92 -6.94
C LYS A 162 4.33 48.50 -7.38
N PRO A 163 3.66 49.29 -8.24
CA PRO A 163 2.27 49.03 -8.61
C PRO A 163 2.14 47.68 -9.31
N ALA A 164 1.07 46.97 -8.98
CA ALA A 164 0.78 45.61 -9.40
C ALA A 164 0.86 45.42 -10.93
N ARG A 165 1.87 44.70 -11.38
CA ARG A 165 1.90 44.08 -12.72
C ARG A 165 1.51 42.62 -12.58
N ILE A 166 0.26 42.32 -12.87
CA ILE A 166 -0.47 41.07 -12.58
C ILE A 166 0.01 39.87 -13.45
N LEU A 167 1.24 39.89 -13.98
CA LEU A 167 1.79 38.82 -14.83
C LEU A 167 3.20 38.36 -14.42
N GLY A 168 3.71 38.83 -13.28
CA GLY A 168 5.11 38.57 -12.87
C GLY A 168 5.37 37.23 -12.15
N ASN A 169 4.34 36.55 -11.65
CA ASN A 169 4.51 35.45 -10.70
C ASN A 169 4.66 34.06 -11.35
N LEU A 170 4.79 33.98 -12.68
CA LEU A 170 5.03 32.73 -13.41
C LEU A 170 6.52 32.50 -13.75
N ALA A 171 7.37 33.52 -13.56
CA ALA A 171 8.79 33.40 -13.87
C ALA A 171 9.57 32.98 -12.62
N GLY A 172 10.31 31.88 -12.72
CA GLY A 172 11.25 31.38 -11.71
C GLY A 172 12.37 32.38 -11.37
N PRO A 173 13.38 31.97 -10.57
CA PRO A 173 14.38 32.87 -10.01
C PRO A 173 15.03 33.72 -11.10
N ALA A 174 15.09 35.04 -10.86
CA ALA A 174 15.53 36.05 -11.82
C ALA A 174 16.97 35.77 -12.31
N SER A 175 17.09 35.11 -13.46
CA SER A 175 18.35 35.06 -14.18
C SER A 175 18.67 36.47 -14.67
N ARG A 176 19.88 36.95 -14.39
CA ARG A 176 20.36 38.24 -14.84
C ARG A 176 20.65 38.14 -16.34
N VAL A 177 19.64 38.38 -17.16
CA VAL A 177 19.78 38.41 -18.62
C VAL A 177 20.56 39.67 -18.99
N TYR A 178 21.80 39.47 -19.45
CA TYR A 178 22.56 40.51 -20.12
C TYR A 178 22.12 40.53 -21.59
N ASP A 179 21.27 41.48 -21.95
CA ASP A 179 20.98 41.76 -23.36
C ASP A 179 22.18 42.50 -23.95
N GLU A 180 23.06 41.75 -24.64
CA GLU A 180 24.08 42.37 -25.48
C GLU A 180 23.39 43.06 -26.66
N GLN A 181 23.36 44.40 -26.66
CA GLN A 181 22.86 45.23 -27.78
C GLN A 181 23.82 45.23 -28.97
N ARG A 182 24.25 44.05 -29.42
CA ARG A 182 24.91 43.89 -30.72
C ARG A 182 23.89 43.30 -31.70
N PRO A 183 23.85 43.75 -32.96
CA PRO A 183 23.01 43.12 -33.96
C PRO A 183 23.43 41.65 -34.08
N GLN A 184 22.62 40.75 -33.54
CA GLN A 184 22.85 39.32 -33.65
C GLN A 184 22.69 38.93 -35.11
N PHE A 185 23.68 38.18 -35.60
CA PHE A 185 23.72 37.65 -36.95
C PHE A 185 22.42 36.88 -37.23
N GLY A 186 21.60 37.41 -38.14
CA GLY A 186 20.26 36.90 -38.37
C GLY A 186 20.24 35.72 -39.33
N PHE A 187 19.16 34.95 -39.32
CA PHE A 187 18.91 33.90 -40.34
C PHE A 187 19.00 34.42 -41.78
N ARG A 188 18.69 35.70 -42.02
CA ARG A 188 18.84 36.35 -43.32
C ARG A 188 20.30 36.55 -43.72
N ASP A 189 21.17 36.86 -42.75
CA ASP A 189 22.60 37.00 -43.00
C ASP A 189 23.25 35.63 -43.23
N LEU A 190 22.76 34.60 -42.51
CA LEU A 190 23.17 33.21 -42.70
C LEU A 190 22.82 32.67 -44.09
N TRP A 191 21.60 32.96 -44.58
CA TRP A 191 21.22 32.63 -45.96
C TRP A 191 21.99 33.46 -46.99
N ARG A 192 22.22 34.76 -46.73
CA ARG A 192 22.99 35.62 -47.63
C ARG A 192 24.42 35.12 -47.77
N GLU A 193 25.05 34.67 -46.70
CA GLU A 193 26.42 34.16 -46.71
C GLU A 193 26.51 32.81 -47.44
N TRP A 194 25.48 31.97 -47.33
CA TRP A 194 25.44 30.67 -48.00
C TRP A 194 25.22 30.79 -49.52
N PHE A 195 24.46 31.79 -49.98
CA PHE A 195 24.17 31.99 -51.41
C PHE A 195 25.04 33.06 -52.10
N SER A 196 25.78 33.90 -51.36
CA SER A 196 26.67 34.92 -51.94
C SER A 196 28.05 34.40 -52.33
N LYS A 197 28.33 33.10 -52.23
CA LYS A 197 29.63 32.54 -52.61
C LYS A 197 29.66 32.19 -54.11
N LYS A 198 30.12 33.14 -54.92
CA LYS A 198 30.66 32.95 -56.28
C LYS A 198 31.95 33.75 -56.41
#